data_AF-A0A2G5PD34-F1
#
_entry.id   AF-A0A2G5PD34-F1
#
_cell.length_a   1.000
_cell.length_b   1.000
_cell.length_c   1.000
_cell.angle_alpha   90.00
_cell.angle_beta   90.00
_cell.angle_gamma   90.00
#
_symmetry.space_group_name_H-M   'P 1'
#
loop_
_entity.id
_entity.type
_entity.pdbx_description
1 polymer ?
#
loop_
_entity_poly.entity_id
_entity_poly.type
_entity_poly.pdbx_seq_one_letter_code
_entity_poly.pdbx_strand_id
1 'polypeptide(L)'
;MNKLLLTVCATGTMLVAGCSGGGASETDALKLGDTDLGPVSSVSCSTDDGLTTITIDAAEKTVVKVTEEEEPTVRSVHIGEVGSSDRALVFIDAVSATGPEVTHQDRRYTIKGTGLGTSGDANQPVDTTFEIDVTCPK
;
A
#
# COMPACT_ATOMS: atom_id res chain seq x y z
N MET A 1 -5.26 65.30 10.56
CA MET A 1 -4.05 64.99 9.76
C MET A 1 -3.80 63.49 9.92
N ASN A 2 -4.29 62.65 9.00
CA ASN A 2 -3.54 62.06 7.87
C ASN A 2 -2.38 61.17 8.38
N LYS A 3 -2.24 59.86 8.14
CA LYS A 3 -2.78 58.85 7.19
C LYS A 3 -2.56 57.46 7.85
N LEU A 4 -3.53 56.55 7.84
CA LEU A 4 -3.65 55.39 6.94
C LEU A 4 -2.33 54.66 6.59
N LEU A 5 -2.22 53.40 7.04
CA LEU A 5 -1.80 52.24 6.24
C LEU A 5 -2.16 50.95 7.01
N LEU A 6 -3.35 50.41 6.70
CA LEU A 6 -3.65 48.99 6.90
C LEU A 6 -2.78 48.19 5.92
N THR A 7 -2.12 47.14 6.39
CA THR A 7 -1.78 46.00 5.53
C THR A 7 -2.32 44.75 6.22
N VAL A 8 -3.44 44.31 5.67
CA VAL A 8 -4.16 43.09 6.00
C VAL A 8 -3.48 41.96 5.24
N CYS A 9 -2.79 41.05 5.93
CA CYS A 9 -2.47 39.73 5.38
C CYS A 9 -3.66 38.81 5.64
N ALA A 10 -4.70 38.96 4.83
CA ALA A 10 -5.80 38.01 4.71
C ALA A 10 -5.87 37.50 3.27
N THR A 11 -5.07 36.47 3.02
CA THR A 11 -5.23 35.52 1.91
C THR A 11 -4.83 34.19 2.55
N GLY A 12 -5.76 33.45 3.13
CA GLY A 12 -6.72 32.71 2.32
C GLY A 12 -6.02 31.43 1.84
N THR A 13 -5.55 30.60 2.78
CA THR A 13 -5.05 29.28 2.41
C THR A 13 -6.27 28.43 2.09
N MET A 14 -6.39 28.09 0.81
CA MET A 14 -7.33 27.15 0.24
C MET A 14 -7.63 26.00 1.20
N LEU A 15 -8.90 25.89 1.59
CA LEU A 15 -9.50 24.59 1.87
C LEU A 15 -9.44 23.81 0.56
N VAL A 16 -8.44 22.94 0.41
CA VAL A 16 -8.50 21.89 -0.60
C VAL A 16 -9.65 20.99 -0.17
N ALA A 17 -10.80 21.16 -0.82
CA ALA A 17 -11.83 20.13 -0.87
C ALA A 17 -11.23 18.96 -1.65
N GLY A 18 -10.46 18.12 -0.95
CA GLY A 18 -9.99 16.85 -1.47
C GLY A 18 -11.20 15.94 -1.61
N CYS A 19 -11.50 15.54 -2.84
CA CYS A 19 -12.57 14.62 -3.17
C CYS A 19 -12.55 13.40 -2.25
N SER A 20 -13.72 13.08 -1.69
CA SER A 20 -14.00 11.81 -1.04
C SER A 20 -13.83 10.68 -2.07
N GLY A 21 -12.69 9.99 -2.04
CA GLY A 21 -12.44 8.80 -2.84
C GLY A 21 -11.03 8.29 -2.62
N GLY A 22 -10.90 7.16 -1.88
CA GLY A 22 -9.68 6.34 -1.76
C GLY A 22 -8.39 7.10 -1.46
N GLY A 23 -8.11 7.39 -0.18
CA GLY A 23 -6.98 8.22 0.22
C GLY A 23 -5.64 7.50 0.16
N ALA A 24 -4.95 7.53 -0.98
CA ALA A 24 -3.52 7.30 -1.04
C ALA A 24 -2.76 8.50 -0.46
N SER A 25 -1.74 8.25 0.37
CA SER A 25 -0.81 9.25 0.91
C SER A 25 0.36 9.48 -0.04
N GLU A 26 0.94 10.69 -0.09
CA GLU A 26 2.16 10.99 -0.88
C GLU A 26 3.38 10.13 -0.48
N THR A 27 3.29 9.45 0.67
CA THR A 27 4.32 8.57 1.23
C THR A 27 4.06 7.09 0.96
N ASP A 28 2.98 6.73 0.28
CA ASP A 28 2.64 5.33 0.03
C ASP A 28 3.52 4.77 -1.10
N ALA A 29 4.08 3.59 -0.89
CA ALA A 29 5.08 3.01 -1.78
C ALA A 29 4.92 1.49 -1.91
N LEU A 30 5.13 0.98 -3.12
CA LEU A 30 5.11 -0.44 -3.43
C LEU A 30 6.34 -0.81 -4.26
N LYS A 31 7.02 -1.89 -3.85
CA LYS A 31 8.15 -2.45 -4.59
C LYS A 31 8.03 -3.95 -4.75
N LEU A 32 8.49 -4.41 -5.91
CA LEU A 32 8.67 -5.82 -6.23
C LEU A 32 10.12 -6.04 -6.68
N GLY A 33 10.90 -6.78 -5.90
CA GLY A 33 12.35 -6.81 -6.02
C GLY A 33 12.94 -5.39 -5.88
N ASP A 34 13.82 -5.05 -6.80
CA ASP A 34 14.40 -3.69 -6.92
C ASP A 34 13.52 -2.73 -7.73
N THR A 35 12.32 -3.16 -8.15
CA THR A 35 11.44 -2.37 -9.02
C THR A 35 10.39 -1.63 -8.20
N ASP A 36 10.36 -0.31 -8.34
CA ASP A 36 9.26 0.53 -7.86
C ASP A 36 8.03 0.36 -8.77
N LEU A 37 6.86 0.10 -8.19
CA LEU A 37 5.61 -0.13 -8.91
C LEU A 37 4.84 1.16 -9.24
N GLY A 38 5.50 2.31 -9.11
CA GLY A 38 4.96 3.61 -9.43
C GLY A 38 4.05 4.17 -8.33
N PRO A 39 3.43 5.33 -8.59
CA PRO A 39 2.62 6.02 -7.61
C PRO A 39 1.37 5.22 -7.25
N VAL A 40 1.04 5.22 -5.96
CA VAL A 40 -0.22 4.68 -5.45
C VAL A 40 -1.36 5.63 -5.79
N SER A 41 -2.34 5.14 -6.54
CA SER A 41 -3.52 5.92 -6.94
C SER A 41 -4.67 5.82 -5.95
N SER A 42 -4.77 4.71 -5.21
CA SER A 42 -5.83 4.48 -4.25
C SER A 42 -5.41 3.42 -3.21
N VAL A 43 -5.86 3.62 -1.96
CA VAL A 43 -5.81 2.62 -0.89
C VAL A 43 -7.19 2.49 -0.27
N SER A 44 -7.65 1.25 -0.10
CA SER A 44 -8.88 0.93 0.63
C SER A 44 -8.61 -0.20 1.62
N CYS A 45 -9.19 -0.08 2.81
CA CYS A 45 -9.04 -1.06 3.88
C CYS A 45 -10.42 -1.43 4.42
N SER A 46 -10.66 -2.73 4.53
CA SER A 46 -11.89 -3.28 5.11
C SER A 46 -11.51 -4.37 6.09
N THR A 47 -12.02 -4.27 7.30
CA THR A 47 -11.81 -5.24 8.36
C THR A 47 -13.08 -6.04 8.57
N ASP A 48 -12.97 -7.36 8.53
CA ASP A 48 -14.05 -8.29 8.82
C ASP A 48 -13.48 -9.47 9.61
N ASP A 49 -14.15 -9.86 10.69
CA ASP A 49 -13.77 -10.99 11.57
C ASP A 49 -12.28 -11.00 11.99
N GLY A 50 -11.74 -9.83 12.38
CA GLY A 50 -10.33 -9.70 12.81
C GLY A 50 -9.30 -9.80 11.68
N LEU A 51 -9.74 -9.78 10.43
CA LEU A 51 -8.89 -9.79 9.24
C LEU A 51 -9.08 -8.50 8.43
N THR A 52 -8.01 -7.72 8.30
CA THR A 52 -7.98 -6.53 7.45
C THR A 52 -7.54 -6.89 6.05
N THR A 53 -8.38 -6.56 5.07
CA THR A 53 -8.06 -6.61 3.65
C THR A 53 -7.68 -5.21 3.18
N ILE A 54 -6.44 -5.06 2.73
CA ILE A 54 -5.89 -3.82 2.17
C ILE A 54 -5.83 -4.00 0.66
N THR A 55 -6.56 -3.18 -0.09
CA THR A 55 -6.51 -3.14 -1.57
C THR A 55 -5.85 -1.85 -2.01
N ILE A 56 -4.85 -1.97 -2.86
CA ILE A 56 -3.99 -0.89 -3.32
C ILE A 56 -4.00 -0.88 -4.85
N ASP A 57 -4.36 0.26 -5.43
CA ASP A 57 -4.32 0.45 -6.87
C ASP A 57 -3.07 1.27 -7.23
N ALA A 58 -2.10 0.64 -7.90
CA ALA A 58 -0.89 1.25 -8.45
C ALA A 58 -0.71 0.78 -9.91
N ALA A 59 0.53 0.71 -10.43
CA ALA A 59 0.75 0.08 -11.75
C ALA A 59 0.29 -1.38 -11.77
N GLU A 60 0.51 -2.10 -10.67
CA GLU A 60 -0.01 -3.45 -10.44
C GLU A 60 -0.99 -3.42 -9.26
N LYS A 61 -2.18 -3.99 -9.45
CA LYS A 61 -3.17 -4.07 -8.37
C LYS A 61 -2.62 -4.98 -7.26
N THR A 62 -2.69 -4.52 -6.02
CA THR A 62 -2.18 -5.26 -4.86
C THR A 62 -3.28 -5.50 -3.83
N VAL A 63 -3.33 -6.71 -3.30
CA VAL A 63 -4.25 -7.11 -2.23
C VAL A 63 -3.47 -7.81 -1.13
N VAL A 64 -3.59 -7.29 0.09
CA VAL A 64 -2.95 -7.83 1.29
C VAL A 64 -4.04 -8.20 2.30
N LYS A 65 -3.86 -9.34 2.98
CA LYS A 65 -4.67 -9.72 4.13
C LYS A 65 -3.80 -9.83 5.37
N VAL A 66 -4.14 -9.09 6.43
CA VAL A 66 -3.38 -9.01 7.69
C VAL A 66 -4.33 -9.22 8.86
N THR A 67 -3.91 -9.92 9.90
CA THR A 67 -4.69 -10.04 11.15
C THR A 67 -4.61 -8.76 11.99
N GLU A 68 -5.64 -8.51 12.80
CA GLU A 68 -5.75 -7.34 13.70
C GLU A 68 -5.35 -7.64 15.15
N GLU A 69 -4.56 -8.68 15.37
CA GLU A 69 -4.05 -9.03 16.71
C GLU A 69 -2.91 -8.10 17.15
N GLU A 70 -2.53 -8.14 18.43
CA GLU A 70 -1.45 -7.27 18.98
C GLU A 70 -0.13 -7.44 18.21
N GLU A 71 0.14 -8.66 17.73
CA GLU A 71 1.23 -9.00 16.82
C GLU A 71 0.66 -9.38 15.45
N PRO A 72 0.43 -8.43 14.54
CA PRO A 72 -0.23 -8.71 13.26
C PRO A 72 0.55 -9.74 12.45
N THR A 73 -0.17 -10.56 11.70
CA THR A 73 0.40 -11.57 10.79
C THR A 73 -0.17 -11.41 9.39
N VAL A 74 0.69 -11.56 8.37
CA VAL A 74 0.27 -11.50 6.97
C VAL A 74 -0.25 -12.87 6.54
N ARG A 75 -1.51 -12.94 6.12
CA ARG A 75 -2.14 -14.18 5.62
C ARG A 75 -1.89 -14.38 4.13
N SER A 76 -1.94 -13.31 3.36
CA SER A 76 -1.68 -13.36 1.93
C SER A 76 -1.25 -12.01 1.37
N VAL A 77 -0.42 -12.04 0.33
CA VAL A 77 -0.08 -10.89 -0.51
C VAL A 77 -0.25 -11.31 -1.96
N HIS A 78 -0.97 -10.51 -2.72
CA HIS A 78 -1.09 -10.64 -4.17
C HIS A 78 -0.70 -9.31 -4.80
N ILE A 79 0.31 -9.30 -5.66
CA ILE A 79 0.72 -8.13 -6.45
C ILE A 79 0.55 -8.52 -7.90
N GLY A 80 -0.20 -7.73 -8.67
CA GLY A 80 -0.52 -8.03 -10.05
C GLY A 80 -1.35 -9.31 -10.19
N GLU A 81 -1.41 -9.82 -11.41
CA GLU A 81 -2.06 -11.10 -11.73
C GLU A 81 -1.01 -12.06 -12.31
N VAL A 82 -0.78 -13.17 -11.61
CA VAL A 82 0.18 -14.19 -12.00
C VAL A 82 -0.25 -14.82 -13.33
N GLY A 83 0.60 -14.74 -14.34
CA GLY A 83 0.36 -15.30 -15.67
C GLY A 83 -0.25 -14.33 -16.70
N SER A 84 -0.60 -13.10 -16.31
CA SER A 84 -1.05 -12.04 -17.23
C SER A 84 -0.22 -10.76 -17.15
N SER A 85 0.39 -10.49 -15.99
CA SER A 85 1.27 -9.34 -15.77
C SER A 85 2.74 -9.74 -15.80
N ASP A 86 3.59 -8.87 -16.34
CA ASP A 86 5.05 -9.06 -16.38
C ASP A 86 5.68 -9.01 -14.98
N ARG A 87 4.92 -8.49 -13.99
CA ARG A 87 5.33 -8.28 -12.61
C ARG A 87 4.22 -8.74 -11.67
N ALA A 88 4.23 -10.02 -11.35
CA ALA A 88 3.30 -10.62 -10.41
C ALA A 88 4.03 -11.24 -9.23
N LEU A 89 3.36 -11.27 -8.07
CA LEU A 89 3.79 -12.02 -6.89
C LEU A 89 2.60 -12.54 -6.10
N VAL A 90 2.78 -13.73 -5.55
CA VAL A 90 1.89 -14.32 -4.55
C VAL A 90 2.65 -14.80 -3.33
N PHE A 91 2.16 -14.43 -2.16
CA PHE A 91 2.50 -15.04 -0.87
C PHE A 91 1.22 -15.55 -0.22
N ILE A 92 1.25 -16.78 0.30
CA ILE A 92 0.16 -17.39 1.05
C ILE A 92 0.77 -18.11 2.26
N ASP A 93 0.38 -17.68 3.46
CA ASP A 93 0.83 -18.21 4.76
C ASP A 93 0.80 -19.75 4.79
N ALA A 94 -0.35 -20.35 4.47
CA ALA A 94 -0.60 -21.79 4.59
C ALA A 94 0.35 -22.71 3.80
N VAL A 95 1.10 -22.17 2.84
CA VAL A 95 2.03 -22.93 1.99
C VAL A 95 3.46 -22.38 2.03
N SER A 96 3.72 -21.34 2.84
CA SER A 96 5.01 -20.66 2.91
C SER A 96 5.76 -21.04 4.18
N ALA A 97 7.08 -21.26 4.07
CA ALA A 97 7.92 -21.65 5.21
C ALA A 97 8.24 -20.49 6.16
N THR A 98 8.19 -19.25 5.68
CA THR A 98 8.48 -18.03 6.46
C THR A 98 7.52 -16.93 6.02
N GLY A 99 6.90 -16.26 7.00
CA GLY A 99 5.97 -15.17 6.76
C GLY A 99 6.69 -13.82 6.59
N PRO A 100 6.06 -12.85 5.90
CA PRO A 100 6.49 -11.46 5.87
C PRO A 100 6.50 -10.85 7.27
N GLU A 101 7.40 -9.91 7.49
CA GLU A 101 7.34 -8.99 8.61
C GLU A 101 6.24 -7.95 8.34
N VAL A 102 5.46 -7.63 9.36
CA VAL A 102 4.45 -6.57 9.30
C VAL A 102 4.52 -5.71 10.56
N THR A 103 4.52 -4.41 10.37
CA THR A 103 4.32 -3.43 11.44
C THR A 103 3.08 -2.61 11.14
N HIS A 104 2.21 -2.48 12.12
CA HIS A 104 1.02 -1.63 12.06
C HIS A 104 1.16 -0.51 13.11
N GLN A 105 1.21 0.74 12.64
CA GLN A 105 1.28 1.93 13.49
C GLN A 105 0.19 2.92 13.08
N ASP A 106 -0.74 3.18 13.99
CA ASP A 106 -1.97 3.97 13.78
C ASP A 106 -2.84 3.47 12.63
N ARG A 107 -2.54 3.89 11.39
CA ARG A 107 -3.22 3.45 10.15
C ARG A 107 -2.24 3.04 9.05
N ARG A 108 -0.94 3.03 9.35
CA ARG A 108 0.12 2.74 8.41
C ARG A 108 0.56 1.29 8.58
N TYR A 109 0.57 0.56 7.46
CA TYR A 109 1.09 -0.79 7.38
C TYR A 109 2.40 -0.75 6.60
N THR A 110 3.46 -1.28 7.21
CA THR A 110 4.72 -1.56 6.52
C THR A 110 4.94 -3.05 6.53
N ILE A 111 5.05 -3.65 5.34
CA ILE A 111 5.10 -5.09 5.13
C ILE A 111 6.29 -5.42 4.24
N LYS A 112 7.13 -6.35 4.67
CA LYS A 112 8.31 -6.78 3.93
C LYS A 112 8.41 -8.29 3.95
N GLY A 113 8.64 -8.90 2.79
CA GLY A 113 8.75 -10.35 2.72
C GLY A 113 9.20 -10.84 1.37
N THR A 114 9.08 -12.15 1.21
CA THR A 114 9.36 -12.86 -0.03
C THR A 114 8.13 -13.67 -0.42
N GLY A 115 7.80 -13.67 -1.70
CA GLY A 115 6.75 -14.50 -2.27
C GLY A 115 7.19 -15.11 -3.59
N LEU A 116 6.34 -15.96 -4.16
CA LEU A 116 6.56 -16.53 -5.49
C LEU A 116 6.15 -15.50 -6.53
N GLY A 117 7.13 -14.99 -7.27
CA GLY A 117 6.91 -14.04 -8.35
C GLY A 117 7.25 -14.58 -9.72
N THR A 118 6.96 -13.78 -10.74
CA THR A 118 7.40 -13.99 -12.12
C THR A 118 8.37 -12.88 -12.50
N SER A 119 9.61 -13.23 -12.86
CA SER A 119 10.62 -12.28 -13.34
C SER A 119 10.88 -12.50 -14.82
N GLY A 120 10.07 -11.89 -15.69
CA GLY A 120 10.28 -11.92 -17.15
C GLY A 120 9.99 -13.25 -17.85
N ASP A 121 9.90 -14.38 -17.14
CA ASP A 121 9.33 -15.64 -17.62
C ASP A 121 8.23 -16.12 -16.68
N ALA A 122 6.99 -16.13 -17.16
CA ALA A 122 5.82 -16.55 -16.40
C ALA A 122 5.80 -18.05 -16.06
N ASN A 123 6.64 -18.87 -16.71
CA ASN A 123 6.70 -20.33 -16.49
C ASN A 123 7.72 -20.74 -15.44
N GLN A 124 8.56 -19.81 -14.98
CA GLN A 124 9.58 -20.07 -13.97
C GLN A 124 9.31 -19.21 -12.73
N PRO A 125 8.59 -19.74 -11.73
CA PRO A 125 8.38 -19.02 -10.49
C PRO A 125 9.73 -18.84 -9.77
N VAL A 126 9.96 -17.64 -9.27
CA VAL A 126 11.17 -17.27 -8.54
C VAL A 126 10.81 -16.58 -7.24
N ASP A 127 11.60 -16.85 -6.20
CA ASP A 127 11.50 -16.12 -4.94
C ASP A 127 11.82 -14.65 -5.18
N THR A 128 10.84 -13.79 -4.90
CA THR A 128 10.91 -12.37 -5.17
C THR A 128 10.56 -11.61 -3.90
N THR A 129 11.41 -10.65 -3.53
CA THR A 129 11.16 -9.79 -2.38
C THR A 129 10.08 -8.76 -2.70
N PHE A 130 9.37 -8.29 -1.70
CA PHE A 130 8.43 -7.19 -1.83
C PHE A 130 8.48 -6.28 -0.61
N GLU A 131 8.17 -5.00 -0.85
CA GLU A 131 7.98 -4.00 0.20
C GLU A 131 6.67 -3.26 -0.08
N ILE A 132 5.81 -3.16 0.92
CA ILE A 132 4.55 -2.42 0.87
C ILE A 132 4.56 -1.46 2.06
N ASP A 133 4.38 -0.18 1.81
CA ASP A 133 4.27 0.83 2.86
C ASP A 133 3.10 1.74 2.52
N VAL A 134 1.96 1.54 3.18
CA VAL A 134 0.69 2.20 2.82
C VAL A 134 -0.07 2.67 4.03
N THR A 135 -0.87 3.72 3.82
CA THR A 135 -1.72 4.30 4.86
C THR A 135 -3.18 4.01 4.54
N CYS A 136 -3.87 3.27 5.41
CA CYS A 136 -5.31 3.08 5.29
C CYS A 136 -6.05 4.41 5.48
N PRO A 137 -7.12 4.68 4.70
CA PRO A 137 -7.96 5.86 4.90
C PRO A 137 -8.61 5.87 6.30
N LYS A 138 -9.07 7.05 6.72
CA LYS A 138 -9.83 7.21 7.98
C LYS A 138 -11.25 6.71 7.85
#